data_AF-K7R2Q4-F1
#
_entry.id   AF-K7R2Q4-F1
#
_cell.length_a   1.000
_cell.length_b   1.000
_cell.length_c   1.000
_cell.angle_alpha   90.00
_cell.angle_beta   90.00
_cell.angle_gamma   90.00
#
_symmetry.space_group_name_H-M   'P 1'
#
loop_
_entity.id
_entity.type
_entity.pdbx_description
1 polymer ?
#
loop_
_entity_poly.entity_id
_entity_poly.type
_entity_poly.pdbx_seq_one_letter_code
_entity_poly.pdbx_strand_id
1 'polypeptide(L)'
;VSLCERKVLAIVQLRIGPALFLFGILTPITDGIKLFVKFTLFIIGFDGIYFLFGLLITLFCIFFPWFFLPLGFIILFDKSFSILFLLSIHLVCNVFSVFLVGCFLFSSCFVYLATMRTLFFS
;
A
#
# COMPACT_ATOMS: atom_id res chain seq x y z
N VAL A 1 9.88 6.17 3.82
CA VAL A 1 9.57 6.89 2.57
C VAL A 1 8.73 8.16 2.81
N SER A 2 7.61 8.08 3.54
CA SER A 2 6.70 9.22 3.81
C SER A 2 7.35 10.50 4.35
N LEU A 3 8.31 10.40 5.29
CA LEU A 3 9.07 11.57 5.77
C LEU A 3 9.84 12.25 4.63
N CYS A 4 10.51 11.45 3.79
CA CYS A 4 11.33 11.94 2.69
C CYS A 4 10.45 12.65 1.66
N GLU A 5 9.32 12.06 1.30
CA GLU A 5 8.32 12.65 0.40
C GLU A 5 7.87 14.04 0.90
N ARG A 6 7.43 14.13 2.17
CA ARG A 6 7.00 15.41 2.77
C ARG A 6 8.13 16.45 2.79
N LYS A 7 9.39 16.03 2.98
CA LYS A 7 10.54 16.93 2.92
C LYS A 7 10.88 17.38 1.51
N VAL A 8 10.90 16.47 0.53
CA VAL A 8 11.15 16.81 -0.88
C VAL A 8 10.10 17.80 -1.38
N LEU A 9 8.82 17.55 -1.09
CA LEU A 9 7.74 18.49 -1.43
C LEU A 9 7.90 19.83 -0.73
N ALA A 10 8.32 19.85 0.53
CA ALA A 10 8.55 21.09 1.26
C ALA A 10 9.72 21.90 0.67
N ILE A 11 10.81 21.23 0.26
CA ILE A 11 11.95 21.84 -0.43
C ILE A 11 11.51 22.46 -1.75
N VAL A 12 10.75 21.72 -2.58
CA VAL A 12 10.21 22.21 -3.87
C VAL A 12 9.31 23.42 -3.67
N GLN A 13 8.51 23.42 -2.59
CA GLN A 13 7.57 24.48 -2.26
C GLN A 13 8.18 25.63 -1.44
N LEU A 14 9.50 25.61 -1.20
CA LEU A 14 10.20 26.60 -0.37
C LEU A 14 9.57 26.79 1.03
N ARG A 15 9.03 25.71 1.60
CA ARG A 15 8.51 25.70 2.98
C ARG A 15 9.27 24.71 3.84
N ILE A 16 9.19 24.91 5.15
CA ILE A 16 9.80 23.99 6.11
C ILE A 16 8.93 22.73 6.20
N GLY A 17 9.55 21.57 5.96
CA GLY A 17 8.90 20.26 6.10
C GLY A 17 8.69 19.87 7.57
N PRO A 18 8.23 18.64 7.84
CA PRO A 18 8.05 18.16 9.20
C PRO A 18 9.33 18.32 10.05
N ALA A 19 9.23 19.06 11.16
CA ALA A 19 10.36 19.40 12.05
C ALA A 19 10.29 18.76 13.44
N LEU A 20 9.30 17.89 13.70
CA LEU A 20 9.05 17.31 15.02
C LEU A 20 10.20 16.37 15.44
N PHE A 21 11.04 16.85 16.38
CA PHE A 21 12.23 16.20 16.94
C PHE A 21 13.29 15.81 15.91
N LEU A 22 14.55 16.19 16.15
CA LEU A 22 15.74 15.84 15.34
C LEU A 22 15.45 15.66 13.83
N PHE A 23 15.28 16.76 13.09
CA PHE A 23 14.95 16.75 11.66
C PHE A 23 13.65 16.00 11.27
N GLY A 24 12.69 15.82 12.17
CA GLY A 24 11.37 15.27 11.86
C GLY A 24 11.27 13.75 11.93
N ILE A 25 12.30 13.04 12.40
CA ILE A 25 12.39 11.57 12.37
C ILE A 25 11.22 10.90 13.10
N LEU A 26 10.69 11.54 14.15
CA LEU A 26 9.58 10.99 14.92
C LEU A 26 8.21 11.14 14.24
N THR A 27 8.06 11.99 13.23
CA THR A 27 6.75 12.22 12.59
C THR A 27 6.04 10.99 12.02
N PRO A 28 6.70 10.04 11.31
CA PRO A 28 6.01 8.82 10.86
C PRO A 28 5.54 7.94 12.02
N ILE A 29 6.29 7.94 13.13
CA ILE A 29 5.94 7.15 14.32
C ILE A 29 4.72 7.77 15.00
N THR A 30 4.69 9.10 15.16
CA THR A 30 3.55 9.79 15.75
C THR A 30 2.28 9.67 14.89
N ASP A 31 2.41 9.73 13.57
CA ASP A 31 1.29 9.53 12.65
C ASP A 31 0.75 8.09 12.74
N GLY A 32 1.63 7.09 12.86
CA GLY A 32 1.24 5.69 13.09
C GLY A 32 0.48 5.51 14.40
N ILE A 33 1.03 5.98 15.52
CA ILE A 33 0.38 5.91 16.84
C ILE A 33 -0.99 6.61 16.82
N LYS A 34 -1.09 7.77 16.17
CA LYS A 34 -2.35 8.50 16.01
C LYS A 34 -3.41 7.68 15.29
N LEU A 35 -3.03 6.89 14.27
CA LEU A 35 -3.96 6.02 13.55
C LEU A 35 -4.41 4.84 14.43
N PHE A 36 -3.53 4.24 15.21
CA PHE A 36 -3.89 3.14 16.13
C PHE A 36 -4.81 3.57 17.27
N VAL A 37 -4.63 4.79 17.78
CA VAL A 37 -5.47 5.34 18.85
C VAL A 37 -6.83 5.82 18.32
N LYS A 38 -6.92 6.17 17.02
CA LYS A 38 -8.16 6.66 16.44
C LYS A 38 -9.18 5.51 16.36
N PHE A 39 -10.30 5.68 17.04
CA PHE A 39 -11.40 4.71 17.03
C PHE A 39 -11.86 4.44 15.58
N THR A 40 -11.85 3.17 15.19
CA THR A 40 -12.32 2.73 13.87
C THR A 40 -13.84 2.79 13.84
N LEU A 41 -14.40 3.83 13.23
CA LEU A 41 -15.83 3.90 12.93
C LEU A 41 -16.13 2.88 11.83
N PHE A 42 -16.76 1.77 12.19
CA PHE A 42 -17.30 0.83 11.20
C PHE A 42 -18.48 1.50 10.48
N ILE A 43 -18.45 1.44 9.15
CA ILE A 43 -19.55 1.91 8.32
C ILE A 43 -20.70 0.91 8.46
N ILE A 44 -21.87 1.39 8.83
CA ILE A 44 -23.07 0.60 9.22
C ILE A 44 -23.59 -0.31 8.08
N GLY A 45 -23.16 -0.08 6.84
CA GLY A 45 -23.64 -0.80 5.64
C GLY A 45 -22.73 -1.92 5.11
N PHE A 46 -21.64 -2.29 5.79
CA PHE A 46 -20.77 -3.39 5.36
C PHE A 46 -20.70 -4.52 6.35
N ASP A 47 -20.69 -5.74 5.83
CA ASP A 47 -20.24 -6.88 6.62
C ASP A 47 -18.73 -6.70 6.89
N GLY A 48 -18.40 -6.42 8.15
CA GLY A 48 -17.01 -6.22 8.58
C GLY A 48 -16.07 -7.38 8.24
N ILE A 49 -16.63 -8.57 7.95
CA ILE A 49 -15.90 -9.76 7.52
C ILE A 49 -15.25 -9.56 6.15
N TYR A 50 -15.96 -9.02 5.15
CA TYR A 50 -15.41 -8.78 3.82
C TYR A 50 -14.35 -7.68 3.83
N PHE A 51 -14.54 -6.65 4.66
CA PHE A 51 -13.55 -5.61 4.87
C PHE A 51 -12.23 -6.19 5.41
N LEU A 52 -12.32 -7.02 6.44
CA LEU A 52 -11.15 -7.57 7.12
C LEU A 52 -10.43 -8.59 6.23
N PHE A 53 -11.17 -9.42 5.49
CA PHE A 53 -10.60 -10.36 4.53
C PHE A 53 -9.92 -9.65 3.36
N GLY A 54 -10.54 -8.60 2.81
CA GLY A 54 -9.92 -7.75 1.79
C GLY A 54 -8.61 -7.13 2.27
N LEU A 55 -8.59 -6.59 3.49
CA LEU A 55 -7.36 -6.04 4.08
C LEU A 55 -6.27 -7.10 4.25
N LEU A 56 -6.61 -8.30 4.73
CA LEU A 56 -5.63 -9.38 4.88
C LEU A 56 -5.04 -9.80 3.54
N ILE A 57 -5.86 -10.03 2.52
CA ILE A 57 -5.37 -10.46 1.21
C ILE A 57 -4.46 -9.41 0.59
N THR A 58 -4.86 -8.14 0.62
CA THR A 58 -4.03 -7.06 0.07
C THR A 58 -2.70 -6.90 0.77
N LEU A 59 -2.67 -7.05 2.09
CA LEU A 59 -1.41 -7.09 2.85
C LEU A 59 -0.52 -8.25 2.37
N PHE A 60 -1.07 -9.46 2.21
CA PHE A 60 -0.31 -10.59 1.67
C PHE A 60 0.22 -10.34 0.26
N CYS A 61 -0.59 -9.76 -0.63
CA CYS A 61 -0.19 -9.43 -2.00
C CYS A 61 0.93 -8.38 -2.07
N ILE A 62 1.05 -7.48 -1.10
CA ILE A 62 2.12 -6.48 -1.06
C ILE A 62 3.44 -7.09 -0.60
N PHE A 63 3.41 -8.01 0.37
CA PHE A 63 4.62 -8.66 0.89
C PHE A 63 5.12 -9.83 0.03
N PHE A 64 4.23 -10.51 -0.70
CA PHE A 64 4.59 -11.68 -1.50
C PHE A 64 5.69 -11.42 -2.56
N PRO A 65 5.66 -10.29 -3.33
CA PRO A 65 6.68 -10.02 -4.34
C PRO A 65 8.08 -9.76 -3.76
N TRP A 66 8.19 -9.33 -2.50
CA TRP A 66 9.49 -9.06 -1.86
C TRP A 66 10.38 -10.31 -1.74
N PHE A 67 9.78 -11.51 -1.70
CA PHE A 67 10.54 -12.77 -1.67
C PHE A 67 11.32 -13.05 -2.97
N PHE A 68 10.91 -12.43 -4.08
CA PHE A 68 11.49 -12.68 -5.39
C PHE A 68 12.54 -11.63 -5.79
N LEU A 69 12.74 -10.60 -4.98
CA LEU A 69 13.72 -9.55 -5.26
C LEU A 69 15.15 -10.07 -5.01
N PRO A 70 16.04 -10.08 -6.03
CA PRO A 70 17.43 -10.50 -5.83
C PRO A 70 18.20 -9.43 -5.05
N LEU A 71 18.45 -9.66 -3.75
CA LEU A 71 19.25 -8.78 -2.90
C LEU A 71 20.64 -9.40 -2.68
N GLY A 72 21.60 -9.01 -3.52
CA GLY A 72 22.99 -9.47 -3.40
C GLY A 72 23.15 -10.97 -3.63
N PHE A 73 24.00 -11.63 -2.82
CA PHE A 73 24.34 -13.06 -2.94
C PHE A 73 23.24 -14.02 -2.48
N ILE A 74 22.14 -13.51 -1.92
CA ILE A 74 21.04 -14.33 -1.40
C ILE A 74 19.96 -14.38 -2.49
N ILE A 75 20.22 -15.19 -3.50
CA ILE A 75 19.23 -15.49 -4.54
C ILE A 75 18.43 -16.69 -4.02
N LEU A 76 17.23 -16.43 -3.48
CA LEU A 76 16.33 -17.48 -2.98
C LEU A 76 15.81 -18.39 -4.12
N PHE A 77 15.82 -17.91 -5.36
CA PHE A 77 15.45 -18.68 -6.55
C PHE A 77 16.36 -18.32 -7.72
N ASP A 78 17.43 -19.08 -7.91
CA ASP A 78 18.33 -18.91 -9.04
C ASP A 78 17.73 -19.64 -10.26
N LYS A 79 16.80 -18.95 -10.93
CA LYS A 79 16.16 -19.40 -12.16
C LYS A 79 16.56 -18.47 -13.30
N SER A 80 16.83 -19.04 -14.47
CA SER A 80 17.15 -18.32 -15.71
C SER A 80 16.13 -17.25 -16.11
N PHE A 81 14.88 -17.35 -15.63
CA PHE A 81 13.79 -16.39 -15.87
C PHE A 81 13.36 -15.60 -14.62
N SER A 82 14.29 -15.31 -13.70
CA SER A 82 14.01 -14.59 -12.44
C SER A 82 13.28 -13.26 -12.64
N ILE A 83 13.69 -12.46 -13.63
CA ILE A 83 13.10 -11.14 -13.92
C ILE A 83 11.67 -11.27 -14.46
N LEU A 84 11.42 -12.22 -15.37
CA LEU A 84 10.10 -12.51 -15.93
C LEU A 84 9.12 -12.98 -14.85
N PHE A 85 9.61 -13.81 -13.92
CA PHE A 85 8.82 -14.30 -12.80
C PHE A 85 8.50 -13.19 -11.78
N LEU A 86 9.47 -12.34 -11.48
CA LEU A 86 9.25 -11.16 -10.65
C LEU A 86 8.17 -10.25 -11.25
N LEU A 87 8.30 -9.94 -12.55
CA LEU A 87 7.32 -9.11 -13.25
C LEU A 87 5.91 -9.71 -13.22
N SER A 88 5.78 -11.00 -13.52
CA SER A 88 4.47 -11.66 -13.54
C SER A 88 3.79 -11.68 -12.17
N ILE A 89 4.55 -11.94 -11.11
CA ILE A 89 4.03 -11.91 -9.74
C ILE A 89 3.57 -10.50 -9.36
N HIS A 90 4.37 -9.47 -9.64
CA HIS A 90 4.00 -8.09 -9.35
C HIS A 90 2.71 -7.67 -10.08
N LEU A 91 2.56 -8.03 -11.36
CA LEU A 91 1.36 -7.72 -12.15
C LEU A 91 0.11 -8.40 -11.56
N VAL A 92 0.19 -9.70 -11.27
CA VAL A 92 -0.94 -10.46 -10.71
C VAL A 92 -1.33 -9.93 -9.33
N CYS A 93 -0.35 -9.68 -8.45
CA CYS A 93 -0.62 -9.18 -7.10
C CYS A 93 -1.25 -7.77 -7.09
N ASN A 94 -0.82 -6.87 -7.98
CA ASN A 94 -1.38 -5.51 -8.05
C ASN A 94 -2.85 -5.52 -8.47
N VAL A 95 -3.16 -6.18 -9.59
CA VAL A 95 -4.52 -6.23 -10.14
C VAL A 95 -5.47 -6.90 -9.15
N PHE A 96 -5.07 -8.04 -8.57
CA PHE A 96 -5.90 -8.77 -7.63
C PHE A 96 -6.16 -7.96 -6.34
N SER A 97 -5.13 -7.29 -5.81
CA SER A 97 -5.27 -6.45 -4.62
C SER A 97 -6.27 -5.30 -4.83
N VAL A 98 -6.16 -4.58 -5.95
CA VAL A 98 -7.06 -3.45 -6.27
C VAL A 98 -8.48 -3.95 -6.51
N PHE A 99 -8.64 -5.06 -7.23
CA PHE A 99 -9.95 -5.64 -7.52
C PHE A 99 -10.67 -6.09 -6.24
N LEU A 100 -9.99 -6.80 -5.33
CA LEU A 100 -10.62 -7.29 -4.10
C LEU A 100 -11.07 -6.14 -3.19
N VAL A 101 -10.25 -5.11 -3.04
CA VAL A 101 -10.61 -3.90 -2.27
C VAL A 101 -11.82 -3.23 -2.90
N GLY A 102 -11.80 -3.02 -4.21
CA GLY A 102 -12.93 -2.40 -4.90
C GLY A 102 -14.23 -3.20 -4.81
N CYS A 103 -14.13 -4.52 -4.96
CA CYS A 103 -15.28 -5.42 -5.00
C CYS A 103 -15.86 -5.78 -3.62
N PHE A 104 -15.08 -5.70 -2.54
CA PHE A 104 -15.57 -5.97 -1.18
C PHE A 104 -15.97 -4.71 -0.42
N LEU A 105 -15.57 -3.53 -0.88
CA LEU A 105 -15.83 -2.23 -0.24
C LEU A 105 -16.86 -1.38 -1.00
N PHE A 106 -17.82 -2.01 -1.69
CA PHE A 106 -18.96 -1.31 -2.31
C PHE A 106 -19.86 -0.60 -1.30
N SER A 107 -19.59 0.68 -1.06
CA SER A 107 -20.51 1.56 -0.31
C SER A 107 -21.31 2.43 -1.26
N SER A 108 -20.72 2.75 -2.41
CA SER A 108 -21.26 3.67 -3.39
C SER A 108 -20.75 3.35 -4.78
N CYS A 109 -21.54 3.73 -5.79
CA CYS A 109 -21.21 3.60 -7.21
C CYS A 109 -19.86 4.28 -7.56
N PHE A 110 -19.50 5.35 -6.86
CA PHE A 110 -18.25 6.08 -7.10
C PHE A 110 -17.00 5.27 -6.74
N VAL A 111 -17.04 4.48 -5.67
CA VAL A 111 -15.91 3.64 -5.27
C VAL A 111 -15.63 2.60 -6.35
N TYR A 112 -16.68 1.98 -6.90
CA TYR A 112 -16.55 1.04 -7.99
C TYR A 112 -16.00 1.63 -9.28
N LEU A 113 -16.51 2.81 -9.67
CA LEU A 113 -16.03 3.47 -10.87
C LEU A 113 -14.56 3.88 -10.74
N ALA A 114 -14.15 4.31 -9.53
CA ALA A 114 -12.75 4.60 -9.23
C ALA A 114 -11.88 3.34 -9.33
N THR A 115 -12.35 2.19 -8.83
CA THR A 115 -11.58 0.94 -8.88
C THR A 115 -11.43 0.42 -10.30
N MET A 116 -12.49 0.51 -11.11
CA MET A 116 -12.41 0.16 -12.54
C MET A 116 -11.46 1.07 -13.31
N ARG A 117 -11.46 2.37 -12.99
CA ARG A 117 -10.49 3.30 -13.56
C ARG A 117 -9.05 2.94 -13.17
N THR A 118 -8.79 2.61 -11.91
CA THR A 118 -7.44 2.24 -11.48
C THR A 118 -6.98 0.92 -12.09
N LEU A 119 -7.87 -0.05 -12.26
CA LEU A 119 -7.56 -1.34 -12.91
C LEU A 119 -7.20 -1.18 -14.39
N PHE A 120 -7.76 -0.18 -15.07
CA PHE A 120 -7.41 0.10 -16.47
C PHE A 120 -5.97 0.66 -16.62
N PHE A 121 -5.47 1.38 -15.61
CA PHE A 121 -4.14 2.00 -15.65
C PHE A 121 -3.04 1.17 -14.97
N SER A 122 -3.40 0.08 -14.27
CA SER A 122 -2.47 -0.81 -13.57
C SER A 122 -1.95 -1.92 -14.47
#